data_AF-A0AA41WB06-F1
#
_entry.id   AF-A0AA41WB06-F1
#
_cell.length_a   1.000
_cell.length_b   1.000
_cell.length_c   1.000
_cell.angle_alpha   90.00
_cell.angle_beta   90.00
_cell.angle_gamma   90.00
#
_symmetry.space_group_name_H-M   'P 1'
#
loop_
_entity.id
_entity.type
_entity.pdbx_description
1 polymer ?
#
loop_
_entity_poly.entity_id
_entity_poly.type
_entity_poly.pdbx_seq_one_letter_code
_entity_poly.pdbx_strand_id
1 'polypeptide(L)'
;MEPGQYQENMRRATEVVRAILRHGAIPIILGGDHSVPIPVLRAYEAFGPIFVVQIDAHLDWRDEVNGVREGLSSPMRRASEMPWVSGMAQIGLRGVGSGRQQEFDDARAYGSILVTAREVHEHGATAALQRIPAAERYYRNLRR
;
A
#
# COMPACT_ATOMS: atom_id res chain seq x y z
N MET A 1 20.35 -1.49 -12.09
CA MET A 1 19.82 -2.31 -10.98
C MET A 1 20.24 -3.72 -11.29
N GLU A 2 20.87 -4.42 -10.34
CA GLU A 2 21.27 -5.81 -10.53
C GLU A 2 20.17 -6.74 -10.00
N PRO A 3 19.69 -7.72 -10.79
CA PRO A 3 18.78 -8.76 -10.29
C PRO A 3 19.37 -9.49 -9.06
N GLY A 4 18.53 -9.80 -8.07
CA GLY A 4 18.94 -10.52 -6.85
C GLY A 4 19.46 -9.64 -5.70
N GLN A 5 19.78 -8.36 -5.94
CA GLN A 5 20.19 -7.42 -4.89
C GLN A 5 18.98 -6.70 -4.26
N TYR A 6 18.08 -7.45 -3.62
CA TYR A 6 16.78 -6.95 -3.17
C TYR A 6 16.86 -5.65 -2.34
N GLN A 7 17.64 -5.66 -1.25
CA GLN A 7 17.74 -4.53 -0.32
C GLN A 7 18.32 -3.27 -0.99
N GLU A 8 19.34 -3.44 -1.81
CA GLU A 8 19.96 -2.34 -2.54
C GLU A 8 19.00 -1.76 -3.60
N ASN A 9 18.25 -2.61 -4.29
CA ASN A 9 17.24 -2.17 -5.25
C ASN A 9 16.11 -1.39 -4.57
N MET A 10 15.65 -1.82 -3.38
CA MET A 10 14.67 -1.08 -2.57
C MET A 10 15.20 0.29 -2.13
N ARG A 11 16.46 0.36 -1.69
CA ARG A 11 17.11 1.63 -1.33
C ARG A 11 17.17 2.59 -2.52
N ARG A 12 17.65 2.12 -3.67
CA ARG A 12 17.73 2.92 -4.91
C ARG A 12 16.36 3.39 -5.39
N ALA A 13 15.34 2.53 -5.35
CA ALA A 13 13.98 2.92 -5.70
C ALA A 13 13.47 4.05 -4.79
N THR A 14 13.72 3.96 -3.48
CA THR A 14 13.37 5.02 -2.52
C THR A 14 14.04 6.36 -2.90
N GLU A 15 15.34 6.33 -3.22
CA GLU A 15 16.12 7.52 -3.55
C GLU A 15 15.65 8.20 -4.84
N VAL A 16 15.37 7.41 -5.88
CA VAL A 16 14.88 7.92 -7.16
C VAL A 16 13.51 8.58 -6.98
N VAL A 17 12.57 7.92 -6.29
CA VAL A 17 11.24 8.50 -6.04
C VAL A 17 11.36 9.78 -5.21
N ARG A 18 12.22 9.79 -4.18
CA ARG A 18 12.48 10.98 -3.37
C ARG A 18 13.03 12.13 -4.21
N ALA A 19 13.94 11.86 -5.14
CA ALA A 19 14.47 12.88 -6.05
C ALA A 19 13.37 13.47 -6.94
N ILE A 20 12.46 12.64 -7.47
CA ILE A 20 11.31 13.10 -8.26
C ILE A 20 10.40 14.00 -7.42
N LEU A 21 10.04 13.56 -6.21
CA LEU A 21 9.18 14.32 -5.30
C LEU A 21 9.79 15.68 -4.92
N ARG A 22 11.12 15.77 -4.73
CA ARG A 22 11.83 17.03 -4.44
C ARG A 22 11.67 18.09 -5.53
N HIS A 23 11.40 17.69 -6.77
CA HIS A 23 11.14 18.61 -7.88
C HIS A 23 9.66 19.03 -7.98
N GLY A 24 8.81 18.63 -7.02
CA GLY A 24 7.38 18.92 -7.02
C GLY A 24 6.59 18.08 -8.03
N ALA A 25 7.21 17.06 -8.64
CA ALA A 25 6.55 16.19 -9.61
C ALA A 25 5.73 15.09 -8.92
N ILE A 26 4.69 14.61 -9.63
CA ILE A 26 3.88 13.47 -9.20
C ILE A 26 4.44 12.20 -9.86
N PRO A 27 5.03 11.26 -9.10
CA PRO A 27 5.58 10.04 -9.68
C PRO A 27 4.46 9.10 -10.13
N ILE A 28 4.58 8.60 -11.37
CA ILE A 28 3.80 7.45 -11.85
C ILE A 28 4.77 6.27 -11.90
N ILE A 29 4.51 5.27 -11.07
CA ILE A 29 5.37 4.09 -10.94
C ILE A 29 4.74 2.95 -11.70
N LEU A 30 5.43 2.49 -12.74
CA LEU A 30 5.10 1.24 -13.42
C LEU A 30 5.86 0.12 -12.68
N GLY A 31 5.11 -0.69 -11.94
CA GLY A 31 5.65 -1.63 -10.97
C GLY A 31 6.39 -2.83 -11.59
N GLY A 32 6.89 -3.67 -10.68
CA GLY A 32 7.30 -5.06 -10.91
C GLY A 32 6.36 -5.96 -10.12
N ASP A 33 6.88 -6.72 -9.16
CA ASP A 33 6.03 -7.37 -8.14
C ASP A 33 5.46 -6.35 -7.13
N HIS A 34 4.56 -6.83 -6.27
CA HIS A 34 3.83 -5.97 -5.32
C HIS A 34 4.64 -5.57 -4.08
N SER A 35 5.96 -5.77 -4.05
CA SER A 35 6.83 -5.20 -3.01
C SER A 35 7.22 -3.74 -3.29
N VAL A 36 7.09 -3.28 -4.54
CA VAL A 36 7.43 -1.92 -4.99
C VAL A 36 6.74 -0.77 -4.21
N PRO A 37 5.50 -0.89 -3.71
CA PRO A 37 4.91 0.17 -2.89
C PRO A 37 5.73 0.51 -1.64
N ILE A 38 6.49 -0.43 -1.07
CA ILE A 38 7.30 -0.21 0.16
C ILE A 38 8.32 0.92 -0.02
N PRO A 39 9.28 0.83 -0.97
CA PRO A 39 10.26 1.90 -1.16
C PRO A 39 9.64 3.20 -1.69
N VAL A 40 8.53 3.11 -2.44
CA VAL A 40 7.82 4.30 -2.92
C VAL A 40 7.23 5.07 -1.74
N LEU A 41 6.52 4.40 -0.84
CA LEU A 41 5.94 5.03 0.35
C LEU A 41 7.03 5.53 1.30
N ARG A 42 8.17 4.83 1.40
CA ARG A 42 9.34 5.28 2.18
C ARG A 42 9.91 6.62 1.68
N ALA A 43 9.75 6.94 0.39
CA ALA A 43 10.23 8.20 -0.17
C ALA A 43 9.46 9.43 0.34
N TYR A 44 8.25 9.25 0.89
CA TYR A 44 7.36 10.33 1.35
C TYR A 44 7.65 10.88 2.75
N GLU A 45 8.62 10.33 3.49
CA GLU A 45 9.00 10.74 4.85
C GLU A 45 9.10 12.26 5.05
N ALA A 46 9.63 12.99 4.06
CA ALA A 46 9.82 14.44 4.12
C ALA A 46 8.72 15.27 3.42
N PHE A 47 7.61 14.65 3.00
CA PHE A 47 6.58 15.25 2.13
C PHE A 47 5.20 15.38 2.79
N GLY A 48 5.13 15.15 4.10
CA GLY A 48 3.89 15.23 4.87
C GLY A 48 3.05 13.95 4.84
N PRO A 49 1.90 13.96 5.52
CA PRO A 49 1.04 12.78 5.64
C PRO A 49 0.46 12.37 4.29
N ILE A 50 0.45 11.06 4.03
CA ILE A 50 -0.16 10.45 2.84
C ILE A 50 -1.22 9.43 3.25
N PHE A 51 -2.35 9.46 2.54
CA PHE A 51 -3.39 8.46 2.68
C PHE A 51 -3.30 7.44 1.54
N VAL A 52 -3.23 6.15 1.87
CA VAL A 52 -3.11 5.10 0.85
C VAL A 52 -4.49 4.64 0.37
N VAL A 53 -4.69 4.60 -0.94
CA VAL A 53 -5.87 3.97 -1.57
C VAL A 53 -5.37 2.78 -2.38
N GLN A 54 -5.59 1.58 -1.86
CA GLN A 54 -5.28 0.34 -2.54
C GLN A 54 -6.53 -0.23 -3.21
N ILE A 55 -6.43 -0.53 -4.50
CA ILE A 55 -7.41 -1.35 -5.22
C ILE A 55 -6.75 -2.69 -5.54
N ASP A 56 -7.19 -3.74 -4.85
CA ASP A 56 -6.56 -5.06 -4.86
C ASP A 56 -7.55 -6.15 -4.40
N ALA A 57 -7.32 -7.39 -4.83
CA ALA A 57 -8.01 -8.56 -4.28
C ALA A 57 -7.45 -8.97 -2.90
N HIS A 58 -6.16 -8.68 -2.64
CA HIS A 58 -5.43 -9.13 -1.47
C HIS A 58 -5.29 -8.02 -0.43
N LEU A 59 -5.16 -8.42 0.84
CA LEU A 59 -4.98 -7.48 1.94
C LEU A 59 -3.53 -6.98 2.00
N ASP A 60 -2.54 -7.83 1.73
CA ASP A 60 -1.11 -7.46 1.78
C ASP A 60 -0.61 -6.98 3.16
N TRP A 61 -1.14 -7.62 4.21
CA TRP A 61 -0.84 -7.32 5.62
C TRP A 61 0.05 -8.35 6.33
N ARG A 62 0.69 -9.27 5.59
CA ARG A 62 1.56 -10.29 6.20
C ARG A 62 2.77 -9.62 6.84
N ASP A 63 3.02 -9.88 8.13
CA ASP A 63 4.22 -9.36 8.79
C ASP A 63 5.50 -10.00 8.22
N GLU A 64 5.46 -11.33 7.98
CA GLU A 64 6.54 -12.11 7.40
C GLU A 64 6.01 -13.29 6.57
N VAL A 65 6.71 -13.60 5.48
CA VAL A 65 6.55 -14.83 4.69
C VAL A 65 7.94 -15.42 4.42
N ASN A 66 8.19 -16.65 4.89
CA ASN A 66 9.46 -17.36 4.68
C ASN A 66 10.71 -16.55 5.08
N GLY A 67 10.69 -15.85 6.21
CA GLY A 67 11.80 -15.00 6.66
C GLY A 67 11.88 -13.62 5.98
N VAL A 68 10.96 -13.28 5.07
CA VAL A 68 10.94 -12.01 4.34
C VAL A 68 9.81 -11.11 4.84
N ARG A 69 10.18 -9.96 5.41
CA ARG A 69 9.24 -8.93 5.91
C ARG A 69 8.90 -7.86 4.88
N GLU A 70 9.78 -7.60 3.93
CA GLU A 70 9.53 -6.67 2.82
C GLU A 70 9.24 -7.50 1.57
N GLY A 71 8.13 -8.24 1.58
CA GLY A 71 7.71 -9.08 0.46
C GLY A 71 6.46 -8.54 -0.23
N LEU A 72 6.07 -9.19 -1.33
CA LEU A 72 4.87 -8.86 -2.11
C LEU A 72 3.56 -8.94 -1.31
N SER A 73 3.55 -9.68 -0.19
CA SER A 73 2.39 -9.85 0.69
C SER A 73 2.40 -8.94 1.92
N SER A 74 3.40 -8.07 2.03
CA SER A 74 3.63 -7.20 3.19
C SER A 74 3.55 -5.68 2.94
N PRO A 75 3.33 -5.13 1.72
CA PRO A 75 3.48 -3.69 1.52
C PRO A 75 2.56 -2.83 2.39
N MET A 76 1.32 -3.24 2.64
CA MET A 76 0.40 -2.45 3.47
C MET A 76 0.72 -2.55 4.95
N ARG A 77 1.20 -3.72 5.40
CA ARG A 77 1.74 -3.86 6.76
C ARG A 77 2.96 -2.96 6.96
N ARG A 78 3.90 -2.93 6.02
CA ARG A 78 5.06 -2.00 6.10
C ARG A 78 4.63 -0.54 6.01
N ALA A 79 3.62 -0.23 5.20
CA ALA A 79 3.05 1.12 5.13
C ALA A 79 2.45 1.57 6.47
N SER A 80 1.73 0.70 7.18
CA SER A 80 1.13 1.02 8.48
C SER A 80 2.14 1.36 9.58
N GLU A 81 3.39 0.94 9.41
CA GLU A 81 4.49 1.19 10.36
C GLU A 81 5.19 2.54 10.08
N MET A 82 4.85 3.22 8.98
CA MET A 82 5.43 4.51 8.60
C MET A 82 4.64 5.67 9.22
N PRO A 83 5.25 6.54 10.06
CA PRO A 83 4.54 7.64 10.73
C PRO A 83 3.89 8.66 9.79
N TRP A 84 4.38 8.78 8.55
CA TRP A 84 3.82 9.66 7.52
C TRP A 84 2.68 9.01 6.73
N VAL A 85 2.33 7.74 6.96
CA VAL A 85 1.13 7.13 6.39
C VAL A 85 -0.01 7.34 7.36
N SER A 86 -0.92 8.26 7.01
CA SER A 86 -1.99 8.70 7.91
C SER A 86 -3.18 7.75 7.98
N GLY A 87 -3.23 6.75 7.11
CA GLY A 87 -4.30 5.77 7.03
C GLY A 87 -4.37 5.14 5.65
N MET A 88 -5.25 4.15 5.51
CA MET A 88 -5.46 3.49 4.23
C MET A 88 -6.88 2.98 4.01
N ALA A 89 -7.28 2.93 2.75
CA ALA A 89 -8.47 2.24 2.27
C ALA A 89 -8.07 1.13 1.30
N GLN A 90 -8.60 -0.06 1.51
CA GLN A 90 -8.29 -1.27 0.76
C GLN A 90 -9.58 -1.80 0.14
N ILE A 91 -9.68 -1.70 -1.17
CA ILE A 91 -10.93 -1.84 -1.92
C ILE A 91 -10.81 -2.99 -2.92
N GLY A 92 -11.81 -3.87 -2.92
CA GLY A 92 -11.88 -5.02 -3.82
C GLY A 92 -11.43 -6.35 -3.20
N LEU A 93 -11.27 -6.39 -1.88
CA LEU A 93 -10.82 -7.56 -1.14
C LEU A 93 -11.71 -8.77 -1.42
N ARG A 94 -11.11 -9.90 -1.83
CA ARG A 94 -11.82 -11.14 -2.16
C ARG A 94 -10.90 -12.35 -2.18
N GLY A 95 -11.50 -13.53 -2.23
CA GLY A 95 -10.79 -14.80 -2.37
C GLY A 95 -10.24 -15.34 -1.05
N VAL A 96 -10.19 -16.65 -0.96
CA VAL A 96 -9.48 -17.38 0.10
C VAL A 96 -7.98 -17.11 -0.05
N GLY A 97 -7.33 -16.60 1.01
CA GLY A 97 -5.89 -16.31 1.01
C GLY A 97 -5.50 -14.84 0.84
N SER A 98 -6.46 -13.91 0.79
CA SER A 98 -6.17 -12.46 0.84
C SER A 98 -5.45 -12.04 2.14
N GLY A 99 -5.66 -12.80 3.22
CA GLY A 99 -4.99 -12.71 4.52
C GLY A 99 -5.55 -13.79 5.46
N ARG A 100 -4.86 -14.07 6.56
CA ARG A 100 -5.39 -14.85 7.69
C ARG A 100 -6.19 -13.91 8.60
N GLN A 101 -7.00 -14.48 9.49
CA GLN A 101 -7.82 -13.70 10.43
C GLN A 101 -7.02 -12.63 11.18
N GLN A 102 -5.84 -12.99 11.69
CA GLN A 102 -4.96 -12.05 12.39
C GLN A 102 -4.59 -10.82 11.55
N GLU A 103 -4.31 -11.00 10.25
CA GLU A 103 -3.94 -9.87 9.39
C GLU A 103 -5.13 -8.92 9.15
N PHE A 104 -6.36 -9.46 9.09
CA PHE A 104 -7.55 -8.63 9.04
C PHE A 104 -7.79 -7.89 10.35
N ASP A 105 -7.52 -8.53 11.49
CA ASP A 105 -7.69 -7.92 12.81
C ASP A 105 -6.66 -6.81 13.04
N ASP A 106 -5.41 -7.04 12.64
CA ASP A 106 -4.33 -6.02 12.66
C ASP A 106 -4.69 -4.83 11.77
N ALA A 107 -5.19 -5.08 10.55
CA ALA A 107 -5.61 -4.03 9.64
C ALA A 107 -6.76 -3.19 10.22
N ARG A 108 -7.73 -3.83 10.88
CA ARG A 108 -8.82 -3.12 11.57
C ARG A 108 -8.33 -2.35 12.78
N ALA A 109 -7.41 -2.92 13.56
CA ALA A 109 -6.84 -2.26 14.73
C ALA A 109 -6.04 -1.01 14.36
N TYR A 110 -5.36 -1.04 13.20
CA TYR A 110 -4.73 0.15 12.62
C TYR A 110 -5.74 1.21 12.13
N GLY A 111 -6.98 0.80 11.84
CA GLY A 111 -8.02 1.68 11.30
C GLY A 111 -8.17 1.64 9.78
N SER A 112 -7.67 0.60 9.10
CA SER A 112 -7.84 0.43 7.67
C SER A 112 -9.32 0.33 7.28
N ILE A 113 -9.71 1.07 6.23
CA ILE A 113 -11.04 0.96 5.62
C ILE A 113 -11.02 -0.24 4.68
N LEU A 114 -11.59 -1.35 5.12
CA LEU A 114 -11.67 -2.58 4.32
C LEU A 114 -13.00 -2.62 3.57
N VAL A 115 -12.93 -2.72 2.24
CA VAL A 115 -14.09 -2.84 1.35
C VAL A 115 -13.92 -4.07 0.47
N THR A 116 -14.82 -5.04 0.63
CA THR A 116 -14.81 -6.27 -0.16
C THR A 116 -15.29 -6.03 -1.59
N ALA A 117 -14.88 -6.91 -2.52
CA ALA A 117 -15.43 -6.88 -3.88
C ALA A 117 -16.95 -7.09 -3.90
N ARG A 118 -17.48 -7.83 -2.92
CA ARG A 118 -18.93 -8.02 -2.75
C ARG A 118 -19.62 -6.71 -2.39
N GLU A 119 -19.10 -5.96 -1.40
CA GLU A 119 -19.65 -4.64 -1.06
C GLU A 119 -19.61 -3.68 -2.25
N VAL A 120 -18.53 -3.69 -3.04
CA VAL A 120 -18.44 -2.88 -4.26
C VAL A 120 -19.48 -3.32 -5.29
N HIS A 121 -19.72 -4.61 -5.44
CA HIS A 121 -20.73 -5.14 -6.36
C HIS A 121 -22.17 -4.79 -5.94
N GLU A 122 -22.47 -4.89 -4.64
CA GLU A 122 -23.80 -4.67 -4.07
C GLU A 122 -24.15 -3.18 -3.92
N HIS A 123 -23.17 -2.32 -3.61
CA HIS A 123 -23.40 -0.91 -3.27
C HIS A 123 -22.74 0.08 -4.26
N GLY A 124 -21.97 -0.42 -5.22
CA GLY A 124 -21.26 0.39 -6.21
C GLY A 124 -19.97 1.02 -5.69
N ALA A 125 -19.12 1.47 -6.62
CA ALA A 125 -17.84 2.08 -6.30
C ALA A 125 -17.99 3.41 -5.53
N THR A 126 -19.05 4.17 -5.78
CA THR A 126 -19.31 5.44 -5.09
C THR A 126 -19.46 5.27 -3.59
N ALA A 127 -20.13 4.21 -3.13
CA ALA A 127 -20.27 3.92 -1.70
C ALA A 127 -18.92 3.62 -1.03
N ALA A 128 -18.01 2.94 -1.74
CA ALA A 128 -16.65 2.71 -1.25
C ALA A 128 -15.86 4.03 -1.13
N LEU A 129 -15.96 4.91 -2.13
CA LEU A 129 -15.28 6.20 -2.13
C LEU A 129 -15.76 7.13 -1.01
N GLN A 130 -17.04 7.09 -0.65
CA GLN A 130 -17.59 7.89 0.46
C GLN A 130 -17.01 7.54 1.83
N ARG A 131 -16.42 6.35 1.98
CA ARG A 131 -15.75 5.93 3.22
C ARG A 131 -14.34 6.52 3.36
N ILE A 132 -13.74 7.00 2.27
CA ILE A 132 -12.38 7.54 2.25
C ILE A 132 -12.41 8.98 2.82
N PRO A 133 -11.65 9.29 3.89
CA PRO A 133 -11.60 10.64 4.44
C PRO A 133 -10.90 11.60 3.48
N ALA A 134 -11.21 12.90 3.62
CA ALA A 134 -10.44 13.95 2.97
C ALA A 134 -8.99 13.94 3.51
N ALA A 135 -8.02 13.93 2.61
CA ALA A 135 -6.60 13.97 2.92
C ALA A 135 -5.89 14.96 1.98
N GLU A 136 -4.80 15.56 2.45
CA GLU A 136 -3.99 16.46 1.64
C GLU A 136 -3.38 15.73 0.42
N ARG A 137 -2.96 14.48 0.63
CA ARG A 137 -2.28 13.65 -0.38
C ARG A 137 -2.80 12.23 -0.36
N TYR A 138 -2.99 11.69 -1.56
CA TYR A 138 -3.37 10.30 -1.77
C TYR A 138 -2.30 9.56 -2.56
N TYR A 139 -1.85 8.41 -2.05
CA TYR A 139 -1.08 7.44 -2.81
C TYR A 139 -2.03 6.37 -3.36
N ARG A 140 -2.11 6.25 -4.69
CA ARG A 140 -2.98 5.29 -5.37
C ARG A 140 -2.17 4.05 -5.76
N ASN A 141 -2.49 2.91 -5.16
CA ASN A 141 -1.89 1.62 -5.46
C ASN A 141 -2.91 0.75 -6.20
N LEU A 142 -2.58 0.32 -7.43
CA LEU A 142 -3.48 -0.44 -8.29
C LEU A 142 -2.85 -1.80 -8.61
N ARG A 143 -3.51 -2.88 -8.22
CA ARG A 143 -3.15 -4.25 -8.62
C ARG A 143 -4.33 -4.87 -9.35
N ARG A 144 -4.03 -5.51 -10.49
CA ARG A 144 -5.02 -6.19 -11.32
C ARG A 144 -5.37 -7.56 -10.76
#